data_AF-G0WS02-F1
#
_entry.id   AF-G0WS02-F1
#
_cell.length_a   1.000
_cell.length_b   1.000
_cell.length_c   1.000
_cell.angle_alpha   90.00
_cell.angle_beta   90.00
_cell.angle_gamma   90.00
#
_symmetry.space_group_name_H-M   'P 1'
#
loop_
_entity.id
_entity.type
_entity.pdbx_description
1 polymer ?
#
loop_
_entity_poly.entity_id
_entity_poly.type
_entity_poly.pdbx_seq_one_letter_code
_entity_poly.pdbx_strand_id
1 'polypeptide(L)'
;MVKKTVKCSGCGVGSKVDPSVEAEGEEVDAKCRQCEVKEKMEKMMVTQNDVPMRITELESALATEQEKTRATGEKLKSAKEAPAKVNRGAAYGDNSREPATRTAEKTRQFGKNRFSWFICRKAQLQRNSGGLNDVLNEDAARLATTLAKGVDDMRPTSPQVQVAICTIPEVPVRERNLQRTVVNANKEIWRMSREKGFEVVEINRQVHRWGAFQRDRIHFDGRLGHEVGWRLAGRTVAF
;
A
#
# COMPACT_ATOMS: atom_id res chain seq x y z
N MET A 1 29.46 18.94 60.56
CA MET A 1 28.42 18.26 59.75
C MET A 1 28.86 18.27 58.29
N VAL A 2 28.90 17.11 57.63
CA VAL A 2 29.35 16.99 56.24
C VAL A 2 28.13 17.09 55.33
N LYS A 3 28.00 18.19 54.57
CA LYS A 3 26.90 18.35 53.59
C LYS A 3 27.13 17.42 52.41
N LYS A 4 26.13 16.59 52.07
CA LYS A 4 26.16 15.76 50.86
C LYS A 4 25.61 16.56 49.68
N THR A 5 26.29 16.48 48.54
CA THR A 5 25.80 17.07 47.29
C THR A 5 25.12 15.96 46.49
N VAL A 6 23.82 16.10 46.25
CA VAL A 6 23.06 15.19 45.38
C VAL A 6 22.95 15.83 44.01
N LYS A 7 23.41 15.12 42.98
CA LYS A 7 23.34 15.57 41.59
C LYS A 7 22.16 14.91 40.90
N CYS A 8 21.35 15.70 40.21
CA CYS A 8 20.36 15.18 39.27
C CYS A 8 21.08 14.43 38.13
N SER A 9 20.65 13.20 37.84
CA SER A 9 21.21 12.37 36.77
C SER A 9 20.91 12.90 35.36
N GLY A 10 19.81 13.66 35.21
CA GLY A 10 19.40 14.23 33.92
C GLY A 10 20.14 15.51 33.54
N CYS A 11 20.24 16.49 34.46
CA CYS A 11 20.79 17.82 34.16
C CYS A 11 22.10 18.15 34.90
N GLY A 12 22.60 17.26 35.77
CA GLY A 12 23.86 17.46 36.50
C GLY A 12 23.82 18.54 37.60
N VAL A 13 22.70 19.23 37.78
CA VAL A 13 22.54 20.26 38.82
C VAL A 13 22.66 19.61 40.20
N GLY A 14 23.64 20.07 40.98
CA GLY A 14 23.92 19.57 42.32
C GLY A 14 23.30 20.46 43.38
N SER A 15 22.42 19.92 44.21
CA SER A 15 21.90 20.59 45.40
C SER A 15 22.67 20.11 46.64
N LYS A 16 23.07 21.03 47.50
CA LYS A 16 23.66 20.72 48.81
C LYS A 16 22.51 20.49 49.78
N VAL A 17 22.37 19.28 50.30
CA VAL A 17 21.27 18.91 51.20
C VAL A 17 21.83 18.60 52.58
N ASP A 18 21.18 19.11 53.62
CA ASP A 18 21.52 18.78 55.01
C ASP A 18 20.85 17.44 55.39
N PRO A 19 21.59 16.47 55.95
CA PRO A 19 21.12 15.09 56.08
C PRO A 19 20.09 14.83 57.19
N SER A 20 19.51 15.88 57.81
CA SER A 20 18.68 15.76 59.01
C SER A 20 17.17 15.91 58.78
N VAL A 21 16.69 15.97 57.54
CA VAL A 21 15.27 16.18 57.23
C VAL A 21 14.80 15.18 56.16
N GLU A 22 14.11 14.11 56.57
CA GLU A 22 13.58 13.07 55.67
C GLU A 22 12.43 13.58 54.75
N ALA A 23 11.94 14.80 54.97
CA ALA A 23 10.90 15.44 54.15
C ALA A 23 11.42 16.13 52.88
N GLU A 24 12.74 16.26 52.68
CA GLU A 24 13.32 17.05 51.57
C GLU A 24 13.61 16.22 50.30
N GLY A 25 13.45 14.89 50.36
CA GLY A 25 13.64 14.00 49.20
C GLY A 25 12.61 14.24 48.09
N GLU A 26 11.35 14.53 48.44
CA GLU A 26 10.29 14.80 47.44
C GLU A 26 10.53 16.11 46.67
N GLU A 27 11.15 17.11 47.29
CA GLU A 27 11.39 18.41 46.64
C GLU A 27 12.48 18.32 45.56
N VAL A 28 13.50 17.48 45.77
CA VAL A 28 14.56 17.23 44.79
C VAL A 28 14.03 16.46 43.57
N ASP A 29 13.16 15.47 43.81
CA ASP A 29 12.49 14.73 42.74
C ASP A 29 11.50 15.59 41.94
N ALA A 30 10.79 16.52 42.61
CA ALA A 30 9.91 17.47 41.93
C ALA A 30 10.68 18.44 41.01
N LYS A 31 11.83 18.96 41.47
CA LYS A 31 12.71 19.80 40.65
C LYS A 31 13.31 19.04 39.46
N CYS A 32 13.61 17.75 39.62
CA CYS A 32 14.07 16.89 38.54
C CYS A 32 13.00 16.73 37.44
N ARG A 33 11.74 16.48 37.82
CA ARG A 33 10.62 16.39 36.86
C ARG A 33 10.39 17.70 36.09
N GLN A 34 10.58 18.85 36.73
CA GLN A 34 10.48 20.15 36.04
C GLN A 34 11.57 20.33 34.97
N CYS A 35 12.81 19.87 35.22
CA CYS A 35 13.87 19.90 34.21
C CYS A 35 13.52 19.05 32.98
N GLU A 36 13.02 17.83 33.18
CA GLU A 36 12.60 16.95 32.07
C GLU A 36 11.45 17.54 31.25
N VAL A 37 10.45 18.14 31.91
CA VAL A 37 9.33 18.80 31.23
C VAL A 37 9.80 19.98 30.40
N LYS A 38 10.72 20.80 30.95
CA LYS A 38 11.30 21.94 30.24
C LYS A 38 12.09 21.50 29.00
N GLU A 39 12.93 20.49 29.12
CA GLU A 39 13.69 19.93 27.98
C GLU A 39 12.74 19.39 26.89
N LYS A 40 11.67 18.68 27.29
CA LYS A 40 10.64 18.19 26.35
C LYS A 40 9.89 19.34 25.67
N MET A 41 9.57 20.41 26.40
CA MET A 41 8.97 21.61 25.81
C MET A 41 9.90 22.28 24.81
N GLU A 42 11.18 22.45 25.14
CA GLU A 42 12.16 23.05 24.24
C GLU A 42 12.32 22.22 22.96
N LYS A 43 12.41 20.89 23.07
CA LYS A 43 12.43 19.99 21.90
C LYS A 43 11.15 20.11 21.08
N MET A 44 9.99 20.19 21.73
CA MET A 44 8.70 20.35 21.04
C MET A 44 8.61 21.68 20.30
N MET A 45 9.07 22.78 20.90
CA MET A 45 9.09 24.11 20.27
C MET A 45 10.03 24.16 19.07
N VAL A 46 11.21 23.50 19.14
CA VAL A 46 12.10 23.35 17.98
C VAL A 46 11.39 22.61 16.85
N THR A 47 10.75 21.47 17.14
CA THR A 47 10.01 20.72 16.11
C THR A 47 8.80 21.47 15.56
N GLN A 48 8.14 22.29 16.37
CA GLN A 48 6.99 23.10 15.95
C GLN A 48 7.41 24.23 14.99
N ASN A 49 8.61 24.76 15.15
CA ASN A 49 9.17 25.76 14.23
C ASN A 49 9.60 25.18 12.88
N ASP A 50 9.94 23.89 12.82
CA ASP A 50 10.31 23.21 11.57
C ASP A 50 9.09 22.82 10.71
N VAL A 51 7.92 22.67 11.32
CA VAL A 51 6.68 22.25 10.62
C VAL A 51 6.28 23.24 9.52
N PRO A 52 6.24 24.56 9.73
CA PRO A 52 5.93 25.54 8.68
C PRO A 52 6.86 25.48 7.46
N MET A 53 8.17 25.26 7.67
CA MET A 53 9.12 25.11 6.55
C MET A 53 8.79 23.85 5.74
N ARG A 54 8.55 22.73 6.41
CA ARG A 54 8.18 21.47 5.74
C ARG A 54 6.86 21.57 4.99
N ILE A 55 5.88 22.32 5.52
CA ILE A 55 4.62 22.61 4.81
C ILE A 55 4.93 23.38 3.53
N THR A 56 5.72 24.45 3.62
CA THR A 56 6.10 25.28 2.46
C THR A 56 6.86 24.46 1.39
N GLU A 57 7.79 23.62 1.80
CA GLU A 57 8.51 22.71 0.89
C GLU A 57 7.56 21.74 0.18
N LEU A 58 6.63 21.13 0.92
CA LEU A 58 5.65 20.19 0.37
C LEU A 58 4.66 20.87 -0.58
N GLU A 59 4.21 22.09 -0.28
CA GLU A 59 3.35 22.88 -1.16
C GLU A 59 4.06 23.21 -2.48
N SER A 60 5.35 23.58 -2.43
CA SER A 60 6.16 23.83 -3.63
C SER A 60 6.38 22.58 -4.49
N ALA A 61 6.58 21.43 -3.86
CA ALA A 61 6.73 20.14 -4.54
C ALA A 61 5.41 19.72 -5.21
N LEU A 62 4.27 19.92 -4.52
CA LEU A 62 2.95 19.62 -5.05
C LEU A 62 2.63 20.49 -6.27
N ALA A 63 2.94 21.79 -6.23
CA ALA A 63 2.76 22.70 -7.36
C ALA A 63 3.59 22.25 -8.58
N THR A 64 4.82 21.81 -8.35
CA THR A 64 5.71 21.30 -9.42
C THR A 64 5.16 20.04 -10.08
N GLU A 65 4.61 19.11 -9.30
CA GLU A 65 3.99 17.88 -9.84
C GLU A 65 2.67 18.16 -10.57
N GLN A 66 1.87 19.11 -10.08
CA GLN A 66 0.66 19.56 -10.79
C GLN A 66 1.01 20.17 -12.17
N GLU A 67 2.10 20.93 -12.27
CA GLU A 67 2.53 21.47 -13.56
C GLU A 67 3.03 20.39 -14.52
N LYS A 68 3.79 19.40 -14.03
CA LYS A 68 4.22 18.25 -14.85
C LYS A 68 3.02 17.44 -15.36
N THR A 69 2.02 17.21 -14.51
CA THR A 69 0.81 16.48 -14.90
C THR A 69 -0.03 17.27 -15.91
N ARG A 70 -0.10 18.60 -15.78
CA ARG A 70 -0.71 19.47 -16.80
C ARG A 70 0.01 19.38 -18.14
N ALA A 71 1.34 19.54 -18.15
CA ALA A 71 2.16 19.50 -19.36
C ALA A 71 2.09 18.13 -20.07
N THR A 72 2.04 17.04 -19.32
CA THR A 72 1.87 15.69 -19.89
C THR A 72 0.46 15.48 -20.44
N GLY A 73 -0.56 16.02 -19.78
CA GLY A 73 -1.94 16.03 -20.26
C GLY A 73 -2.10 16.76 -21.59
N GLU A 74 -1.45 17.92 -21.76
CA GLU A 74 -1.46 18.67 -23.02
C GLU A 74 -0.76 17.92 -24.15
N LYS A 75 0.42 17.34 -23.91
CA LYS A 75 1.12 16.49 -24.89
C LYS A 75 0.26 15.33 -25.38
N LEU A 76 -0.49 14.70 -24.49
CA LEU A 76 -1.41 13.61 -24.83
C LEU A 76 -2.61 14.09 -25.66
N LYS A 77 -3.11 15.31 -25.43
CA LYS A 77 -4.17 15.91 -26.26
C LYS A 77 -3.64 16.22 -27.67
N SER A 78 -2.48 16.87 -27.79
CA SER A 78 -1.85 17.16 -29.08
C SER A 78 -1.55 15.89 -29.89
N ALA A 79 -1.11 14.82 -29.22
CA ALA A 79 -0.87 13.53 -29.87
C ALA A 79 -2.14 12.84 -30.39
N LYS A 80 -3.31 13.11 -29.78
CA LYS A 80 -4.60 12.59 -30.25
C LYS A 80 -5.20 13.43 -31.36
N GLU A 81 -4.92 14.73 -31.38
CA GLU A 81 -5.42 15.65 -32.39
C GLU A 81 -4.57 15.67 -33.66
N ALA A 82 -3.35 15.11 -33.65
CA ALA A 82 -2.58 14.84 -34.85
C ALA A 82 -3.32 13.78 -35.69
N PRO A 83 -4.08 14.19 -36.73
CA PRO A 83 -4.84 13.24 -37.50
C PRO A 83 -3.86 12.42 -38.33
N ALA A 84 -4.14 11.12 -38.43
CA ALA A 84 -3.55 10.24 -39.41
C ALA A 84 -3.68 10.89 -40.80
N LYS A 85 -2.63 11.59 -41.24
CA LYS A 85 -2.37 11.80 -42.66
C LYS A 85 -1.97 10.44 -43.22
N VAL A 86 -3.01 9.65 -43.44
CA VAL A 86 -3.05 8.47 -44.28
C VAL A 86 -2.38 8.82 -45.60
N ASN A 87 -1.20 8.25 -45.83
CA ASN A 87 -0.67 8.03 -47.17
C ASN A 87 -1.65 7.10 -47.89
N ARG A 88 -2.60 7.70 -48.61
CA ARG A 88 -3.53 6.99 -49.49
C ARG A 88 -2.82 6.88 -50.84
N GLY A 89 -2.11 5.78 -51.06
CA GLY A 89 -1.41 5.52 -52.31
C GLY A 89 -1.28 4.02 -52.60
N ALA A 90 -2.15 3.54 -53.50
CA ALA A 90 -2.05 2.34 -54.35
C ALA A 90 -2.02 0.96 -53.66
N ALA A 91 -2.53 -0.14 -54.21
CA ALA A 91 -3.42 -0.47 -55.32
C ALA A 91 -3.58 -2.01 -55.29
N TYR A 92 -4.78 -2.50 -55.64
CA TYR A 92 -5.12 -3.79 -56.28
C TYR A 92 -4.55 -5.14 -55.78
N GLY A 93 -5.46 -6.06 -55.46
CA GLY A 93 -5.16 -7.49 -55.29
C GLY A 93 -6.39 -8.31 -54.89
N ASP A 94 -7.22 -8.60 -55.87
CA ASP A 94 -8.44 -9.40 -55.85
C ASP A 94 -8.18 -10.89 -55.55
N ASN A 95 -8.99 -11.51 -54.67
CA ASN A 95 -9.78 -12.74 -54.93
C ASN A 95 -10.09 -13.58 -53.68
N SER A 96 -11.36 -14.02 -53.62
CA SER A 96 -11.87 -15.29 -53.06
C SER A 96 -12.58 -15.30 -51.70
N ARG A 97 -13.91 -15.32 -51.80
CA ARG A 97 -14.87 -16.27 -51.18
C ARG A 97 -14.89 -16.53 -49.66
N GLU A 98 -16.02 -16.12 -49.09
CA GLU A 98 -16.78 -16.49 -47.87
C GLU A 98 -16.85 -18.01 -47.49
N PRO A 99 -17.46 -18.46 -46.35
CA PRO A 99 -18.34 -17.74 -45.38
C PRO A 99 -18.15 -18.00 -43.86
N ALA A 100 -18.76 -17.09 -43.09
CA ALA A 100 -19.52 -17.25 -41.84
C ALA A 100 -19.00 -18.16 -40.70
N THR A 101 -18.63 -17.53 -39.57
CA THR A 101 -19.34 -17.73 -38.29
C THR A 101 -19.31 -16.43 -37.49
N ARG A 102 -20.49 -15.93 -37.17
CA ARG A 102 -20.73 -14.65 -36.49
C ARG A 102 -21.38 -14.99 -35.15
N THR A 103 -20.57 -15.28 -34.15
CA THR A 103 -21.02 -15.34 -32.75
C THR A 103 -20.71 -13.99 -32.12
N ALA A 104 -21.79 -13.28 -31.78
CA ALA A 104 -21.76 -11.94 -31.23
C ALA A 104 -21.08 -11.92 -29.86
N GLU A 105 -19.90 -11.33 -29.85
CA GLU A 105 -19.11 -10.91 -28.71
C GLU A 105 -19.86 -9.76 -27.98
N LYS A 106 -20.51 -10.07 -26.86
CA LYS A 106 -21.01 -9.06 -25.91
C LYS A 106 -19.96 -8.86 -24.83
N THR A 107 -18.88 -8.17 -25.17
CA THR A 107 -17.95 -7.59 -24.18
C THR A 107 -18.67 -6.46 -23.44
N ARG A 108 -19.21 -6.79 -22.26
CA ARG A 108 -19.70 -5.82 -21.30
C ARG A 108 -18.51 -4.98 -20.86
N GLN A 109 -18.50 -3.71 -21.25
CA GLN A 109 -17.53 -2.70 -20.82
C GLN A 109 -17.65 -2.51 -19.31
N PHE A 110 -16.89 -3.28 -18.52
CA PHE A 110 -16.67 -2.97 -17.11
C PHE A 110 -15.65 -1.84 -17.05
N GLY A 111 -16.11 -0.69 -16.53
CA GLY A 111 -15.31 0.52 -16.38
C GLY A 111 -14.02 0.29 -15.58
N LYS A 112 -13.03 1.13 -15.85
CA LYS A 112 -11.66 1.12 -15.32
C LYS A 112 -11.61 1.33 -13.80
N ASN A 113 -12.01 0.33 -13.00
CA ASN A 113 -11.91 0.37 -11.54
C ASN A 113 -10.92 -0.71 -11.07
N ARG A 114 -9.75 -0.28 -10.61
CA ARG A 114 -8.63 -1.14 -10.18
C ARG A 114 -8.81 -1.55 -8.71
N PHE A 115 -8.67 -2.83 -8.41
CA PHE A 115 -8.77 -3.42 -7.08
C PHE A 115 -7.42 -3.86 -6.49
N SER A 116 -7.29 -3.72 -5.16
CA SER A 116 -6.03 -3.54 -4.42
C SER A 116 -5.38 -4.82 -3.87
N TRP A 117 -4.04 -4.85 -3.85
CA TRP A 117 -3.20 -5.81 -3.11
C TRP A 117 -2.32 -5.01 -2.14
N PHE A 118 -1.79 -5.65 -1.10
CA PHE A 118 -1.05 -4.98 -0.02
C PHE A 118 0.39 -5.47 0.02
N ILE A 119 1.35 -4.57 -0.23
CA ILE A 119 2.78 -4.81 0.00
C ILE A 119 3.17 -4.05 1.26
N CYS A 120 3.70 -4.78 2.24
CA CYS A 120 4.12 -4.23 3.51
C CYS A 120 5.62 -3.95 3.49
N ARG A 121 6.00 -2.67 3.63
CA ARG A 121 7.41 -2.25 3.78
C ARG A 121 7.64 -1.94 5.26
N LYS A 122 8.83 -2.24 5.79
CA LYS A 122 9.30 -1.53 6.98
C LYS A 122 9.32 -0.02 6.65
N ALA A 123 8.41 0.72 7.28
CA ALA A 123 8.22 2.18 7.25
C ALA A 123 7.60 2.88 6.01
N GLN A 124 7.20 2.22 4.91
CA GLN A 124 6.49 2.93 3.80
C GLN A 124 5.62 1.99 2.92
N LEU A 125 4.31 2.01 3.11
CA LEU A 125 3.37 1.15 2.39
C LEU A 125 3.31 1.54 0.90
N GLN A 126 3.79 0.68 -0.02
CA GLN A 126 3.62 0.88 -1.46
C GLN A 126 2.46 0.04 -1.97
N ARG A 127 1.45 0.72 -2.51
CA ARG A 127 0.18 0.12 -2.94
C ARG A 127 0.19 -0.15 -4.44
N ASN A 128 0.32 -1.41 -4.85
CA ASN A 128 0.07 -1.85 -6.23
C ASN A 128 -1.16 -2.76 -6.27
N SER A 129 -1.99 -2.62 -7.30
CA SER A 129 -3.37 -3.15 -7.36
C SER A 129 -3.62 -3.96 -8.63
N GLY A 130 -3.68 -5.31 -8.56
CA GLY A 130 -4.08 -6.17 -9.69
C GLY A 130 -4.17 -7.67 -9.37
N GLY A 131 -5.25 -8.34 -9.81
CA GLY A 131 -5.34 -9.80 -9.80
C GLY A 131 -6.76 -10.39 -9.92
N LEU A 132 -7.77 -9.86 -9.20
CA LEU A 132 -9.16 -10.30 -9.43
C LEU A 132 -9.64 -9.90 -10.82
N ASN A 133 -9.31 -8.68 -11.28
CA ASN A 133 -9.64 -8.24 -12.64
C ASN A 133 -8.95 -9.08 -13.71
N ASP A 134 -7.70 -9.50 -13.49
CA ASP A 134 -6.97 -10.34 -14.45
C ASP A 134 -7.64 -11.72 -14.55
N VAL A 135 -8.07 -12.29 -13.42
CA VAL A 135 -8.85 -13.53 -13.39
C VAL A 135 -10.23 -13.37 -14.03
N LEU A 136 -10.93 -12.24 -13.78
CA LEU A 136 -12.22 -11.95 -14.39
C LEU A 136 -12.13 -11.77 -15.92
N ASN A 137 -10.98 -11.34 -16.42
CA ASN A 137 -10.71 -11.22 -17.86
C ASN A 137 -10.07 -12.50 -18.44
N GLU A 138 -10.16 -13.63 -17.73
CA GLU A 138 -9.62 -14.94 -18.12
C GLU A 138 -8.10 -14.97 -18.34
N ASP A 139 -7.37 -13.98 -17.83
CA ASP A 139 -5.94 -13.79 -18.03
C ASP A 139 -5.11 -14.27 -16.83
N ALA A 140 -5.49 -15.43 -16.27
CA ALA A 140 -4.86 -16.00 -15.08
C ALA A 140 -3.39 -16.37 -15.30
N ALA A 141 -3.01 -16.73 -16.53
CA ALA A 141 -1.62 -17.00 -16.89
C ALA A 141 -0.75 -15.74 -16.75
N ARG A 142 -1.25 -14.59 -17.21
CA ARG A 142 -0.55 -13.32 -17.06
C ARG A 142 -0.47 -12.86 -15.62
N LEU A 143 -1.46 -13.19 -14.78
CA LEU A 143 -1.39 -12.90 -13.35
C LEU A 143 -0.13 -13.52 -12.73
N ALA A 144 0.13 -14.80 -13.00
CA ALA A 144 1.31 -15.48 -12.47
C ALA A 144 2.61 -14.82 -12.95
N THR A 145 2.72 -14.55 -14.26
CA THR A 145 3.90 -13.87 -14.84
C THR A 145 4.10 -12.48 -14.26
N THR A 146 3.02 -11.71 -14.10
CA THR A 146 3.07 -10.34 -13.58
C THR A 146 3.46 -10.33 -12.10
N LEU A 147 2.91 -11.25 -11.31
CA LEU A 147 3.23 -11.39 -9.90
C LEU A 147 4.70 -11.80 -9.70
N ALA A 148 5.13 -12.82 -10.46
CA ALA A 148 6.50 -13.30 -10.46
C ALA A 148 7.49 -12.17 -10.75
N LYS A 149 7.27 -11.45 -11.85
CA LYS A 149 8.08 -10.31 -12.24
C LYS A 149 8.08 -9.21 -11.17
N GLY A 150 6.92 -8.88 -10.61
CA GLY A 150 6.81 -7.86 -9.56
C GLY A 150 7.65 -8.21 -8.31
N VAL A 151 7.63 -9.48 -7.88
CA VAL A 151 8.47 -9.95 -6.77
C VAL A 151 9.96 -9.89 -7.13
N ASP A 152 10.32 -10.31 -8.33
CA ASP A 152 11.71 -10.31 -8.80
C ASP A 152 12.27 -8.90 -8.94
N ASP A 153 11.47 -7.92 -9.38
CA ASP A 153 11.87 -6.51 -9.48
C ASP A 153 12.00 -5.84 -8.09
N MET A 154 11.16 -6.25 -7.11
CA MET A 154 11.17 -5.68 -5.76
C MET A 154 12.35 -6.15 -4.92
N ARG A 155 12.71 -7.44 -4.98
CA ARG A 155 13.79 -8.03 -4.17
C ARG A 155 15.14 -7.29 -4.28
N PRO A 156 15.67 -6.95 -5.47
CA PRO A 156 16.92 -6.21 -5.58
C PRO A 156 16.77 -4.75 -5.16
N THR A 157 15.59 -4.15 -5.39
CA THR A 157 15.31 -2.75 -5.04
C THR A 157 15.18 -2.55 -3.53
N SER A 158 14.72 -3.55 -2.80
CA SER A 158 14.50 -3.46 -1.35
C SER A 158 14.65 -4.84 -0.68
N PRO A 159 15.89 -5.32 -0.47
CA PRO A 159 16.14 -6.69 0.03
C PRO A 159 15.66 -6.93 1.46
N GLN A 160 15.43 -5.86 2.23
CA GLN A 160 14.93 -5.94 3.60
C GLN A 160 13.39 -5.99 3.70
N VAL A 161 12.69 -5.90 2.57
CA VAL A 161 11.23 -5.84 2.55
C VAL A 161 10.65 -7.24 2.50
N GLN A 162 9.81 -7.55 3.50
CA GLN A 162 9.01 -8.77 3.49
C GLN A 162 7.83 -8.58 2.54
N VAL A 163 7.77 -9.40 1.50
CA VAL A 163 6.65 -9.39 0.57
C VAL A 163 5.57 -10.33 1.08
N ALA A 164 4.34 -9.83 1.19
CA ALA A 164 3.15 -10.61 1.49
C ALA A 164 2.11 -10.40 0.39
N ILE A 165 1.41 -11.46 0.02
CA ILE A 165 0.45 -11.47 -1.09
C ILE A 165 -0.85 -12.11 -0.60
N CYS A 166 -1.99 -11.43 -0.77
CA CYS A 166 -3.29 -11.98 -0.38
C CYS A 166 -3.77 -13.01 -1.41
N THR A 167 -4.52 -14.02 -1.02
CA THR A 167 -5.26 -14.82 -2.00
C THR A 167 -6.35 -14.01 -2.69
N ILE A 168 -6.77 -14.42 -3.88
CA ILE A 168 -7.92 -13.84 -4.58
C ILE A 168 -9.18 -14.31 -3.86
N PRO A 169 -10.12 -13.40 -3.53
CA PRO A 169 -11.34 -13.79 -2.85
C PRO A 169 -12.21 -14.66 -3.76
N GLU A 170 -12.66 -15.79 -3.23
CA GLU A 170 -13.67 -16.65 -3.84
C GLU A 170 -15.01 -15.93 -3.82
N VAL A 171 -15.30 -15.25 -4.92
CA VAL A 171 -16.57 -14.56 -5.09
C VAL A 171 -17.69 -15.57 -5.31
N PRO A 172 -18.87 -15.38 -4.69
CA PRO A 172 -20.07 -16.18 -4.93
C PRO A 172 -20.70 -15.80 -6.28
N VAL A 173 -19.98 -16.10 -7.35
CA VAL A 173 -20.44 -15.98 -8.73
C VAL A 173 -21.20 -17.23 -9.15
N ARG A 174 -22.22 -17.07 -9.99
CA ARG A 174 -23.03 -18.20 -10.48
C ARG A 174 -22.27 -19.08 -11.47
N GLU A 175 -21.18 -18.59 -12.04
CA GLU A 175 -20.41 -19.28 -13.07
C GLU A 175 -19.33 -20.16 -12.46
N ARG A 176 -19.50 -21.47 -12.57
CA ARG A 176 -18.54 -22.49 -12.09
C ARG A 176 -17.14 -22.32 -12.68
N ASN A 177 -17.03 -21.82 -13.91
CA ASN A 177 -15.75 -21.62 -14.59
C ASN A 177 -14.92 -20.55 -13.88
N LEU A 178 -15.53 -19.42 -13.52
CA LEU A 178 -14.83 -18.35 -12.82
C LEU A 178 -14.34 -18.78 -11.43
N GLN A 179 -15.15 -19.55 -10.68
CA GLN A 179 -14.71 -20.13 -9.40
C GLN A 179 -13.48 -21.05 -9.59
N ARG A 180 -13.49 -21.91 -10.61
CA ARG A 180 -12.33 -22.75 -10.92
C ARG A 180 -11.10 -21.91 -11.27
N THR A 181 -11.26 -20.84 -12.04
CA THR A 181 -10.15 -19.93 -12.39
C THR A 181 -9.57 -19.27 -11.14
N VAL A 182 -10.41 -18.77 -10.22
CA VAL A 182 -9.96 -18.19 -8.94
C VAL A 182 -9.21 -19.22 -8.10
N VAL A 183 -9.76 -20.43 -7.96
CA VAL A 183 -9.10 -21.52 -7.21
C VAL A 183 -7.76 -21.89 -7.81
N ASN A 184 -7.67 -21.98 -9.14
CA ASN A 184 -6.42 -22.28 -9.83
C ASN A 184 -5.38 -21.15 -9.68
N ALA A 185 -5.81 -19.89 -9.79
CA ALA A 185 -4.95 -18.74 -9.55
C ALA A 185 -4.42 -18.73 -8.10
N ASN A 186 -5.26 -19.04 -7.11
CA ASN A 186 -4.83 -19.15 -5.72
C ASN A 186 -3.82 -20.27 -5.49
N LYS A 187 -4.01 -21.44 -6.12
CA LYS A 187 -3.00 -22.52 -6.10
C LYS A 187 -1.66 -22.07 -6.67
N GLU A 188 -1.70 -21.30 -7.76
CA GLU A 188 -0.49 -20.78 -8.40
C GLU A 188 0.22 -19.73 -7.53
N ILE A 189 -0.52 -18.86 -6.85
CA ILE A 189 0.03 -17.94 -5.83
C ILE A 189 0.76 -18.71 -4.72
N TRP A 190 0.15 -19.77 -4.20
CA TRP A 190 0.76 -20.63 -3.18
C TRP A 190 2.01 -21.37 -3.69
N ARG A 191 1.99 -21.85 -4.94
CA ARG A 191 3.16 -22.47 -5.58
C ARG A 191 4.31 -21.47 -5.67
N MET A 192 4.05 -20.29 -6.23
CA MET A 192 5.05 -19.22 -6.39
C MET A 192 5.58 -18.70 -5.06
N SER A 193 4.75 -18.67 -4.01
CA SER A 193 5.18 -18.28 -2.66
C SER A 193 6.32 -19.15 -2.13
N ARG A 194 6.25 -20.46 -2.37
CA ARG A 194 7.29 -21.41 -1.96
C ARG A 194 8.56 -21.24 -2.79
N GLU A 195 8.41 -20.98 -4.09
CA GLU A 195 9.52 -20.78 -5.01
C GLU A 195 10.26 -19.46 -4.76
N LYS A 196 9.50 -18.38 -4.58
CA LYS A 196 10.01 -17.01 -4.49
C LYS A 196 10.06 -16.46 -3.07
N GLY A 197 9.73 -17.26 -2.06
CA GLY A 197 9.85 -16.92 -0.64
C GLY A 197 9.07 -15.68 -0.19
N PHE A 198 7.87 -15.43 -0.72
CA PHE A 198 6.96 -14.41 -0.20
C PHE A 198 5.86 -15.05 0.66
N GLU A 199 5.31 -14.30 1.62
CA GLU A 199 4.21 -14.79 2.47
C GLU A 199 2.87 -14.75 1.73
N VAL A 200 2.01 -15.75 1.95
CA VAL A 200 0.63 -15.72 1.47
C VAL A 200 -0.33 -15.45 2.63
N VAL A 201 -1.20 -14.46 2.45
CA VAL A 201 -2.28 -14.14 3.37
C VAL A 201 -3.57 -14.74 2.85
N GLU A 202 -4.01 -15.83 3.47
CA GLU A 202 -5.28 -16.46 3.13
C GLU A 202 -6.45 -15.58 3.60
N ILE A 203 -7.19 -15.01 2.65
CA ILE A 203 -8.37 -14.17 2.91
C ILE A 203 -9.68 -14.94 2.75
N ASN A 204 -9.68 -16.09 2.05
CA ASN A 204 -10.92 -16.83 1.79
C ASN A 204 -11.54 -17.38 3.05
N ARG A 205 -10.74 -17.71 4.06
CA ARG A 205 -11.24 -18.15 5.37
C ARG A 205 -12.19 -17.11 5.99
N GLN A 206 -11.89 -15.83 5.83
CA GLN A 206 -12.65 -14.70 6.35
C GLN A 206 -13.85 -14.42 5.45
N VAL A 207 -13.63 -14.46 4.14
CA VAL A 207 -14.71 -14.34 3.15
C VAL A 207 -15.79 -15.40 3.40
N HIS A 208 -15.44 -16.67 3.59
CA HIS A 208 -16.39 -17.74 3.90
C HIS A 208 -17.05 -17.60 5.27
N ARG A 209 -16.32 -17.08 6.27
CA ARG A 209 -16.87 -16.89 7.62
C ARG A 209 -17.93 -15.80 7.66
N TRP A 210 -17.73 -14.71 6.94
CA TRP A 210 -18.57 -13.53 7.03
C TRP A 210 -19.56 -13.39 5.87
N GLY A 211 -19.28 -14.00 4.71
CA GLY A 211 -20.13 -13.96 3.52
C GLY A 211 -20.35 -12.55 2.95
N ALA A 212 -19.55 -11.57 3.38
CA ALA A 212 -19.94 -10.18 3.33
C ALA A 212 -19.30 -9.43 2.16
N PHE A 213 -19.97 -9.49 1.02
CA PHE A 213 -19.71 -8.64 -0.13
C PHE A 213 -20.75 -7.52 -0.22
N GLN A 214 -20.39 -6.41 -0.86
CA GLN A 214 -21.35 -5.37 -1.25
C GLN A 214 -22.35 -5.91 -2.28
N ARG A 215 -23.34 -5.08 -2.67
CA ARG A 215 -24.39 -5.46 -3.63
C ARG A 215 -23.86 -5.98 -4.96
N ASP A 216 -22.69 -5.53 -5.38
CA ASP A 216 -22.03 -5.99 -6.61
C ASP A 216 -21.36 -7.37 -6.50
N ARG A 217 -21.27 -7.94 -5.29
CA ARG A 217 -20.65 -9.24 -4.99
C ARG A 217 -19.17 -9.34 -5.34
N ILE A 218 -18.50 -8.20 -5.52
CA ILE A 218 -17.09 -8.10 -5.87
C ILE A 218 -16.33 -7.34 -4.78
N HIS A 219 -16.88 -6.22 -4.30
CA HIS A 219 -16.28 -5.45 -3.21
C HIS A 219 -16.62 -6.07 -1.86
N PHE A 220 -15.68 -6.03 -0.91
CA PHE A 220 -15.99 -6.34 0.49
C PHE A 220 -16.87 -5.26 1.10
N ASP A 221 -17.77 -5.66 2.00
CA ASP A 221 -18.41 -4.68 2.87
C ASP A 221 -17.40 -4.06 3.85
N GLY A 222 -17.78 -2.97 4.51
CA GLY A 222 -16.87 -2.26 5.43
C GLY A 222 -16.37 -3.14 6.57
N ARG A 223 -17.19 -4.10 7.04
CA ARG A 223 -16.86 -4.99 8.15
C ARG A 223 -15.79 -6.01 7.76
N LEU A 224 -15.97 -6.71 6.64
CA LEU A 224 -14.99 -7.65 6.12
C LEU A 224 -13.71 -6.93 5.68
N GLY A 225 -13.84 -5.75 5.06
CA GLY A 225 -12.70 -4.89 4.74
C GLY A 225 -11.87 -4.53 5.97
N HIS A 226 -12.52 -4.20 7.08
CA HIS A 226 -11.85 -3.91 8.35
C HIS A 226 -11.16 -5.14 8.95
N GLU A 227 -11.79 -6.31 8.96
CA GLU A 227 -11.19 -7.57 9.43
C GLU A 227 -9.97 -8.01 8.61
N VAL A 228 -10.08 -7.97 7.27
CA VAL A 228 -8.97 -8.27 6.37
C VAL A 228 -7.85 -7.24 6.57
N GLY A 229 -8.21 -5.96 6.64
CA GLY A 229 -7.27 -4.86 6.90
C GLY A 229 -6.53 -5.02 8.22
N TRP A 230 -7.22 -5.40 9.31
CA TRP A 230 -6.60 -5.62 10.62
C TRP A 230 -5.65 -6.80 10.65
N ARG A 231 -5.95 -7.90 9.96
CA ARG A 231 -4.99 -9.01 9.86
C ARG A 231 -3.73 -8.63 9.10
N LEU A 232 -3.88 -7.82 8.04
CA LEU A 232 -2.75 -7.30 7.28
C LEU A 232 -1.94 -6.30 8.09
N ALA A 233 -2.61 -5.38 8.78
CA ALA A 233 -1.97 -4.40 9.66
C ALA A 233 -1.29 -5.09 10.85
N GLY A 234 -1.96 -6.01 11.54
CA GLY A 234 -1.42 -6.77 12.67
C GLY A 234 -0.14 -7.52 12.32
N ARG A 235 -0.04 -8.07 11.10
CA ARG A 235 1.20 -8.68 10.60
C ARG A 235 2.27 -7.66 10.25
N THR A 236 1.88 -6.49 9.76
CA THR A 236 2.81 -5.38 9.47
C THR A 236 3.51 -4.86 10.73
N VAL A 237 2.83 -4.84 11.88
CA VAL A 237 3.40 -4.35 13.16
C VAL A 237 4.14 -5.42 13.97
N ALA A 238 4.01 -6.71 13.60
CA ALA A 238 4.64 -7.81 14.35
C ALA A 238 6.12 -8.06 13.99
N PHE A 239 6.72 -7.27 13.09
CA PHE A 239 8.09 -7.42 12.58
C PHE A 239 8.88 -6.09 12.60
#